data_AF-A0A5C5ZLI7-F1
#
_entry.id   AF-A0A5C5ZLI7-F1
#
_cell.length_a   1.000
_cell.length_b   1.000
_cell.length_c   1.000
_cell.angle_alpha   90.00
_cell.angle_beta   90.00
_cell.angle_gamma   90.00
#
_symmetry.space_group_name_H-M   'P 1'
#
loop_
_entity.id
_entity.type
_entity.pdbx_description
1 polymer ?
#
loop_
_entity_poly.entity_id
_entity_poly.type
_entity_poly.pdbx_seq_one_letter_code
_entity_poly.pdbx_strand_id
1 'polypeptide(L)'
;MIELTPAQQAFVESQVARGFYHDPSEVVQAGIELLSQQAEQREYDETVASVKRGIEDHEAGRSLPVAEAFALIRHELGMPEEPTDRSTKP
;
A
#
# COMPACT_ATOMS: atom_id res chain seq x y z
N MET A 1 4.62 -24.81 -14.29
CA MET A 1 3.70 -24.82 -15.44
C MET A 1 2.43 -24.12 -14.95
N ILE A 2 2.02 -23.04 -15.63
CA ILE A 2 0.79 -22.31 -15.28
C ILE A 2 -0.29 -22.87 -16.20
N GLU A 3 -1.36 -23.41 -15.60
CA GLU A 3 -2.50 -23.93 -16.36
C GLU A 3 -3.43 -22.77 -16.72
N LEU A 4 -3.59 -22.52 -18.02
CA LEU A 4 -4.54 -21.53 -18.51
C LEU A 4 -5.90 -22.18 -18.75
N THR A 5 -6.96 -21.47 -18.38
CA THR A 5 -8.31 -21.85 -18.81
C THR A 5 -8.42 -21.77 -20.34
N PRO A 6 -9.35 -22.50 -20.98
CA PRO A 6 -9.53 -22.44 -22.44
C PRO A 6 -9.77 -21.02 -22.96
N ALA A 7 -10.46 -20.18 -22.19
CA ALA A 7 -10.71 -18.78 -22.55
C ALA A 7 -9.43 -17.92 -22.51
N GLN A 8 -8.58 -18.12 -21.49
CA GLN A 8 -7.29 -17.42 -21.40
C GLN A 8 -6.33 -17.87 -22.51
N GLN A 9 -6.30 -19.18 -22.81
CA GLN A 9 -5.53 -19.72 -23.92
C GLN A 9 -5.94 -19.07 -25.24
N ALA A 10 -7.25 -19.03 -25.53
CA ALA A 10 -7.78 -18.40 -26.75
C ALA A 10 -7.46 -16.89 -26.82
N PHE A 11 -7.50 -16.20 -25.68
CA PHE A 11 -7.10 -14.79 -25.61
C PHE A 11 -5.63 -14.62 -25.98
N VAL A 12 -4.72 -15.39 -25.35
CA VAL A 12 -3.27 -15.31 -25.60
C VAL A 12 -2.96 -15.61 -27.06
N GLU A 13 -3.52 -16.69 -27.60
CA GLU A 13 -3.37 -17.06 -29.01
C GLU A 13 -3.86 -15.95 -29.95
N SER A 14 -4.97 -15.29 -29.61
CA SER A 14 -5.49 -14.16 -30.41
C SER A 14 -4.53 -12.97 -30.46
N GLN A 15 -3.80 -12.69 -29.38
CA GLN A 15 -2.85 -11.56 -29.35
C GLN A 15 -1.64 -11.82 -30.24
N VAL A 16 -1.14 -13.07 -30.24
CA VAL A 16 -0.05 -13.51 -31.12
C VAL A 16 -0.51 -13.56 -32.58
N ALA A 17 -1.69 -14.13 -32.85
CA ALA A 17 -2.23 -14.22 -34.21
C ALA A 17 -2.48 -12.84 -34.85
N ARG A 18 -2.75 -11.82 -34.03
CA ARG A 18 -2.91 -10.42 -34.46
C ARG A 18 -1.58 -9.67 -34.58
N GLY A 19 -0.46 -10.30 -34.20
CA GLY A 19 0.89 -9.72 -34.30
C GLY A 19 1.22 -8.69 -33.21
N PHE A 20 0.45 -8.62 -32.12
CA PHE A 20 0.78 -7.73 -31.00
C PHE A 20 1.97 -8.24 -30.18
N TYR A 21 2.18 -9.56 -30.18
CA TYR A 21 3.26 -10.23 -29.46
C TYR A 21 3.82 -11.35 -30.33
N HIS A 22 5.10 -11.67 -30.13
CA HIS A 22 5.82 -12.70 -30.88
C HIS A 22 5.39 -14.11 -30.49
N ASP A 23 5.15 -14.34 -29.21
CA ASP A 23 4.78 -15.64 -28.66
C ASP A 23 3.89 -15.52 -27.40
N PRO A 24 3.24 -16.63 -26.98
CA PRO A 24 2.38 -16.65 -25.80
C PRO A 24 3.03 -16.19 -24.49
N SER A 25 4.33 -16.40 -24.32
CA SER A 25 5.05 -16.07 -23.09
C SER A 25 5.17 -14.55 -22.94
N GLU A 26 5.36 -13.84 -24.04
CA GLU A 26 5.41 -12.37 -24.07
C GLU A 26 4.08 -11.75 -23.64
N VAL A 27 2.95 -12.33 -24.04
CA VAL A 27 1.61 -11.91 -23.61
C VAL A 27 1.45 -12.08 -22.09
N VAL A 28 1.89 -13.21 -21.56
CA VAL A 28 1.81 -13.51 -20.12
C VAL A 28 2.73 -12.58 -19.33
N GLN A 29 3.94 -12.33 -19.81
CA GLN A 29 4.88 -11.41 -19.17
C GLN A 29 4.32 -9.98 -19.13
N ALA A 30 3.78 -9.48 -20.23
CA ALA A 30 3.13 -8.17 -20.28
C ALA A 30 1.94 -8.08 -19.33
N GLY A 31 1.15 -9.15 -19.20
CA GLY A 31 0.06 -9.24 -18.23
C GLY A 31 0.55 -9.16 -16.78
N ILE A 32 1.63 -9.87 -16.45
CA ILE A 32 2.24 -9.82 -15.11
C ILE A 32 2.81 -8.44 -14.81
N GLU A 33 3.50 -7.83 -15.76
CA GLU A 33 4.08 -6.50 -15.63
C GLU A 33 2.98 -5.45 -15.39
N LEU A 34 1.88 -5.50 -16.13
CA LEU A 34 0.72 -4.65 -15.91
C LEU A 34 0.14 -4.82 -14.50
N LEU A 35 0.02 -6.06 -14.01
CA LEU A 35 -0.48 -6.33 -12.66
C LEU A 35 0.47 -5.78 -11.58
N SER A 36 1.78 -5.88 -11.79
CA SER A 36 2.79 -5.29 -10.89
C SER A 36 2.64 -3.78 -10.80
N GLN A 37 2.56 -3.11 -11.96
CA GLN A 37 2.38 -1.66 -12.03
C GLN A 37 1.08 -1.21 -11.35
N GLN A 38 0.00 -1.95 -11.55
CA GLN A 38 -1.28 -1.67 -10.88
C GLN A 38 -1.21 -1.87 -9.37
N ALA A 39 -0.48 -2.87 -8.89
CA ALA A 39 -0.28 -3.09 -7.46
C ALA A 39 0.51 -1.94 -6.82
N GLU A 40 1.62 -1.54 -7.44
CA GLU A 40 2.44 -0.41 -7.00
C GLU A 40 1.64 0.90 -6.99
N GLN A 41 0.84 1.16 -8.04
CA GLN A 41 0.01 2.36 -8.10
C GLN A 41 -1.04 2.38 -6.99
N ARG A 42 -1.67 1.24 -6.68
CA ARG A 42 -2.65 1.14 -5.59
C ARG A 42 -2.01 1.44 -4.24
N GLU A 43 -0.85 0.87 -3.95
CA GLU A 43 -0.11 1.13 -2.71
C GLU A 43 0.26 2.61 -2.58
N TYR A 44 0.70 3.23 -3.69
CA TYR A 44 0.97 4.65 -3.75
C TYR A 44 -0.28 5.49 -3.46
N ASP A 45 -1.40 5.20 -4.12
CA ASP A 45 -2.66 5.93 -3.97
C ASP A 45 -3.21 5.82 -2.53
N GLU A 46 -3.13 4.63 -1.93
CA GLU A 46 -3.51 4.39 -0.54
C GLU A 46 -2.63 5.18 0.44
N THR A 47 -1.33 5.22 0.19
CA THR A 47 -0.36 6.00 0.97
C THR A 47 -0.67 7.49 0.87
N VAL A 48 -0.86 8.01 -0.34
CA VAL A 48 -1.22 9.42 -0.57
C VAL A 48 -2.53 9.77 0.10
N ALA A 49 -3.54 8.91 0.01
CA ALA A 49 -4.83 9.11 0.67
C ALA A 49 -4.69 9.16 2.20
N SER A 50 -3.85 8.30 2.77
CA SER A 50 -3.59 8.27 4.21
C SER A 50 -2.87 9.53 4.70
N VAL A 51 -1.87 10.00 3.94
CA VAL A 51 -1.17 11.26 4.24
C VAL A 51 -2.12 12.46 4.16
N LYS A 52 -2.93 12.56 3.10
CA LYS A 52 -3.93 13.63 2.94
C LYS A 52 -4.89 13.69 4.12
N ARG A 53 -5.43 12.54 4.52
CA ARG A 53 -6.30 12.42 5.69
C ARG A 53 -5.62 12.92 6.96
N GLY A 54 -4.37 12.53 7.19
CA GLY A 54 -3.60 13.00 8.35
C GLY A 54 -3.39 14.52 8.38
N ILE A 55 -3.16 15.14 7.21
CA ILE A 55 -3.08 16.60 7.08
C ILE A 55 -4.43 17.25 7.38
N GLU A 56 -5.52 16.74 6.79
CA GLU A 56 -6.88 17.24 7.03
C GLU A 56 -7.30 17.11 8.50
N ASP A 57 -6.91 16.02 9.16
CA ASP A 57 -7.15 15.83 10.59
C ASP A 57 -6.38 16.83 11.43
N HIS A 58 -5.11 17.11 11.09
CA HIS A 58 -4.32 18.12 11.78
C HIS A 58 -4.90 19.54 11.59
N GLU A 59 -5.24 19.92 10.36
CA GLU A 59 -5.83 21.23 10.04
C GLU A 59 -7.19 21.43 10.74
N ALA A 60 -7.98 20.37 10.87
CA ALA A 60 -9.25 20.40 11.59
C ALA A 60 -9.12 20.30 13.12
N GLY A 61 -7.90 20.26 13.66
CA GLY A 61 -7.64 20.13 15.09
C GLY A 61 -7.95 18.74 15.67
N ARG A 62 -8.14 17.72 14.84
CA ARG A 62 -8.33 16.31 15.21
C ARG A 62 -7.00 15.59 15.44
N SER A 63 -6.01 16.29 15.99
CA SER A 63 -4.70 15.74 16.35
C SER A 63 -4.50 15.76 17.86
N LEU A 64 -3.75 14.80 18.38
CA LEU A 64 -3.37 14.75 19.79
C LEU A 64 -1.91 15.20 19.98
N PRO A 65 -1.58 15.87 21.09
CA PRO A 65 -0.19 16.05 21.49
C PRO A 65 0.52 14.69 21.60
N VAL A 66 1.76 14.63 21.13
CA VAL A 66 2.54 13.38 21.09
C VAL A 66 2.63 12.70 22.45
N ALA A 67 2.79 13.49 23.53
CA ALA A 67 2.84 12.96 24.89
C ALA A 67 1.54 12.24 25.30
N GLU A 68 0.38 12.81 24.94
CA GLU A 68 -0.93 12.23 25.20
C GLU A 68 -1.16 10.97 24.36
N ALA A 69 -0.75 10.99 23.08
CA ALA A 69 -0.84 9.83 22.20
C ALA A 69 -0.05 8.63 22.75
N PHE A 70 1.18 8.85 23.22
CA PHE A 70 2.00 7.78 23.81
C PHE A 70 1.44 7.27 25.15
N ALA A 71 0.86 8.13 25.97
CA ALA A 71 0.18 7.71 27.21
C ALA A 71 -0.99 6.78 26.90
N LEU A 72 -1.84 7.14 25.93
CA LEU A 72 -2.95 6.29 25.47
C LEU A 72 -2.44 4.93 24.95
N ILE A 73 -1.41 4.92 24.11
CA ILE A 73 -0.83 3.66 23.59
C ILE A 73 -0.31 2.77 24.72
N ARG A 74 0.42 3.34 25.69
CA ARG A 74 0.92 2.55 26.84
C ARG A 74 -0.20 1.99 27.68
N HIS A 75 -1.24 2.79 27.94
CA HIS A 75 -2.42 2.36 28.66
C HIS A 75 -3.10 1.17 27.98
N GLU A 76 -3.35 1.24 26.66
CA GLU A 76 -3.94 0.14 25.89
C GLU A 76 -3.06 -1.11 25.85
N LEU A 77 -1.74 -0.94 25.88
CA LEU A 77 -0.77 -2.05 25.90
C LEU A 77 -0.44 -2.57 27.30
N GLY A 78 -1.03 -2.00 28.36
CA GLY A 78 -0.74 -2.37 29.76
C GLY A 78 0.70 -2.09 30.20
N MET A 79 1.38 -1.14 29.55
CA MET A 79 2.76 -0.77 29.85
C MET A 79 2.81 0.23 31.02
N PRO A 80 3.84 0.18 31.88
CA PRO A 80 4.01 1.18 32.92
C PRO A 80 4.23 2.57 32.32
N GLU A 81 3.60 3.61 32.90
CA GLU A 81 3.83 5.00 32.53
C GLU A 81 5.31 5.39 32.79
N GLU A 82 5.91 6.15 31.88
CA GLU A 82 7.24 6.74 32.14
C GLU A 82 7.12 7.81 33.23
N PRO A 83 8.06 7.87 34.19
CA PRO A 83 8.09 8.94 35.18
C PRO A 83 8.28 10.28 34.46
N THR A 84 7.38 11.22 34.73
CA THR A 84 7.28 12.56 34.12
C THR A 84 8.40 13.51 34.62
N ASP A 85 9.63 13.03 34.76
CA ASP A 85 10.77 13.85 35.17
C ASP A 85 11.79 13.98 34.04
N ARG A 86 11.53 14.95 33.16
CA ARG A 86 12.59 15.70 32.49
C ARG A 86 12.57 17.12 33.06
N SER A 87 12.84 17.26 34.35
CA SER A 87 13.34 18.52 34.89
C SER A 87 14.59 18.90 34.11
N THR A 88 14.44 19.96 33.32
CA THR A 88 15.43 21.03 33.15
C THR A 88 16.79 20.70 33.76
N LYS A 89 17.76 20.36 32.90
CA LYS A 89 19.16 20.51 33.29
C LYS A 89 19.64 21.89 32.80
N PRO A 90 20.23 22.72 33.67
CA PRO A 90 20.67 24.09 33.35
C PRO A 90 21.79 24.12 32.32
#